data_AF-A0A9Q0Q2V0-F1
#
_entry.id   AF-A0A9Q0Q2V0-F1
#
_cell.length_a   1.000
_cell.length_b   1.000
_cell.length_c   1.000
_cell.angle_alpha   90.00
_cell.angle_beta   90.00
_cell.angle_gamma   90.00
#
_symmetry.space_group_name_H-M   'P 1'
#
loop_
_entity.id
_entity.type
_entity.pdbx_description
1 polymer ?
#
loop_
_entity_poly.entity_id
_entity_poly.type
_entity_poly.pdbx_seq_one_letter_code
_entity_poly.pdbx_strand_id
1 'polypeptide(L)'
;MLEFLDAPVPYIVGVKNKTSEVQSKLSNAILVDANKNQVKSPAIPQLPKHRELLSRLRPYHSKLVGESYLARKRPVYECTDVQAEAAKEFLRILRNYLDSLCSNLRSHTITNVQSNNDKVSLLLKESFIDSFVSRERPFMKHFVDTQLFSVHTDLVLSFFQKE
;
A
#
# COMPACT_ATOMS: atom_id res chain seq x y z
N MET A 1 -9.98 -0.65 25.32
CA MET A 1 -9.36 -0.04 24.11
C MET A 1 -8.02 -0.67 23.75
N LEU A 2 -7.10 -0.94 24.67
CA LEU A 2 -5.84 -1.65 24.33
C LEU A 2 -6.06 -3.09 23.82
N GLU A 3 -7.21 -3.68 24.11
CA GLU A 3 -7.67 -4.98 23.57
C GLU A 3 -7.77 -4.98 22.04
N PHE A 4 -7.92 -3.82 21.38
CA PHE A 4 -7.90 -3.75 19.91
C PHE A 4 -6.52 -4.10 19.33
N LEU A 5 -5.44 -4.04 20.12
CA LEU A 5 -4.12 -4.48 19.68
C LEU A 5 -4.05 -6.01 19.54
N ASP A 6 -4.93 -6.74 20.23
CA ASP A 6 -5.06 -8.19 20.15
C ASP A 6 -6.00 -8.62 19.01
N ALA A 7 -6.54 -7.66 18.24
CA ALA A 7 -7.45 -7.98 17.15
C ALA A 7 -6.73 -8.83 16.08
N PRO A 8 -7.33 -9.94 15.63
CA PRO A 8 -6.72 -10.84 14.65
C PRO A 8 -6.76 -10.29 13.22
N VAL A 9 -7.37 -9.13 13.00
CA VAL A 9 -7.54 -8.49 11.69
C VAL A 9 -6.48 -7.42 11.46
N PRO A 10 -6.10 -7.12 10.21
CA PRO A 10 -5.20 -6.01 9.92
C PRO A 10 -5.73 -4.67 10.47
N TYR A 11 -4.87 -3.92 11.15
CA TYR A 11 -5.21 -2.61 11.71
C TYR A 11 -4.07 -1.60 11.55
N ILE A 12 -4.42 -0.31 11.60
CA ILE A 12 -3.48 0.80 11.74
C ILE A 12 -3.94 1.62 12.93
N VAL A 13 -3.08 1.74 13.94
CA VAL A 13 -3.41 2.42 15.20
C VAL A 13 -2.25 3.30 15.66
N GLY A 14 -2.56 4.50 16.15
CA GLY A 14 -1.60 5.40 16.78
C GLY A 14 -1.62 5.22 18.29
N VAL A 15 -0.44 5.02 18.90
CA VAL A 15 -0.30 4.94 20.35
C VAL A 15 0.69 6.00 20.83
N LYS A 16 0.26 6.87 21.74
CA LYS A 16 1.07 7.98 22.25
C LYS A 16 2.18 7.51 23.19
N ASN A 17 1.86 6.62 24.13
CA ASN A 17 2.77 6.16 25.17
C ASN A 17 3.06 4.66 25.00
N LYS A 18 4.34 4.31 24.84
CA LYS A 18 4.78 2.91 24.78
C LYS A 18 4.95 2.35 26.18
N THR A 19 3.84 1.97 26.81
CA THR A 19 3.83 1.27 28.11
C THR A 19 4.25 -0.19 27.95
N SER A 20 4.63 -0.86 29.04
CA SER A 20 4.95 -2.30 29.03
C SER A 20 3.77 -3.15 28.55
N GLU A 21 2.53 -2.74 28.88
CA GLU A 21 1.30 -3.39 28.43
C GLU A 21 1.09 -3.27 26.92
N VAL A 22 1.40 -2.12 26.32
CA VAL A 22 1.37 -1.98 24.85
C VAL A 22 2.45 -2.86 24.23
N GLN A 23 3.65 -2.88 24.80
CA GLN A 23 4.76 -3.64 24.24
C GLN A 23 4.52 -5.16 24.24
N SER A 24 3.86 -5.71 25.26
CA SER A 24 3.53 -7.13 25.32
C SER A 24 2.54 -7.57 24.24
N LYS A 25 1.74 -6.64 23.69
CA LYS A 25 0.72 -6.91 22.66
C LYS A 25 1.21 -6.70 21.22
N LEU A 26 2.45 -6.27 21.01
CA LEU A 26 3.00 -5.91 19.69
C LEU A 26 3.89 -6.98 19.05
N SER A 27 3.82 -8.24 19.49
CA SER A 27 4.70 -9.33 19.03
C SER A 27 4.64 -9.58 17.52
N ASN A 28 3.48 -9.36 16.88
CA ASN A 28 3.26 -9.55 15.45
C ASN A 28 2.95 -8.25 14.69
N ALA A 29 3.33 -7.10 15.25
CA ALA A 29 3.04 -5.80 14.66
C ALA A 29 4.27 -5.18 13.95
N ILE A 30 4.01 -4.38 12.91
CA ILE A 30 5.00 -3.47 12.36
C ILE A 30 4.96 -2.19 13.21
N LEU A 31 6.03 -1.92 13.94
CA LEU A 31 6.14 -0.74 14.80
C LEU A 31 6.87 0.37 14.05
N VAL A 32 6.21 1.53 13.95
CA VAL A 32 6.83 2.78 13.49
C VAL A 32 6.98 3.71 14.69
N ASP A 33 8.21 3.91 15.15
CA ASP A 33 8.55 4.90 16.18
C ASP A 33 8.88 6.22 15.49
N ALA A 34 7.89 7.11 15.39
CA ALA A 34 8.03 8.41 14.76
C ALA A 34 9.03 9.33 15.49
N ASN A 35 9.17 9.18 16.81
CA ASN A 35 10.09 10.00 17.61
C ASN A 35 11.55 9.60 17.36
N LYS A 36 11.81 8.30 17.20
CA LYS A 36 13.15 7.77 16.93
C LYS A 36 13.47 7.63 15.45
N ASN A 37 12.48 7.87 14.57
CA ASN A 37 12.57 7.58 13.14
C ASN A 37 13.04 6.13 12.87
N GLN A 38 12.40 5.17 13.55
CA GLN A 38 12.75 3.75 13.46
C GLN A 38 11.54 2.91 13.09
N VAL A 39 11.76 1.91 12.23
CA VAL A 39 10.78 0.88 11.91
C VAL A 39 11.27 -0.45 12.43
N LYS A 40 10.43 -1.18 13.16
CA LYS A 40 10.67 -2.57 13.56
C LYS A 40 9.62 -3.43 12.88
N SER A 41 10.07 -4.34 12.04
CA SER A 41 9.22 -5.31 11.36
C SER A 41 9.90 -6.67 11.38
N PRO A 42 9.18 -7.78 11.62
CA PRO A 42 9.75 -9.12 11.47
C PRO A 42 10.16 -9.43 10.03
N ALA A 43 9.40 -8.92 9.04
CA ALA A 43 9.73 -9.04 7.62
C ALA A 43 9.03 -7.92 6.81
N ILE A 44 9.68 -7.45 5.75
CA ILE A 44 9.06 -6.57 4.75
C ILE A 44 9.14 -7.29 3.41
N PRO A 45 7.99 -7.57 2.75
CA PRO A 45 8.02 -8.25 1.46
C PRO A 45 8.69 -7.36 0.41
N GLN A 46 9.39 -8.00 -0.53
CA GLN A 46 10.11 -7.29 -1.58
C GLN A 46 9.13 -6.80 -2.65
N LEU A 47 9.05 -5.48 -2.82
CA LEU A 47 8.19 -4.88 -3.82
C LEU A 47 8.70 -5.15 -5.25
N PRO A 48 7.82 -5.47 -6.21
CA PRO A 48 8.16 -5.52 -7.63
C PRO A 48 8.84 -4.23 -8.06
N LYS A 49 9.94 -4.32 -8.81
CA LYS A 49 10.72 -3.14 -9.27
C LYS A 49 11.11 -2.13 -8.17
N HIS A 50 11.30 -2.57 -6.92
CA HIS A 50 11.56 -1.66 -5.78
C HIS A 50 12.70 -0.65 -6.02
N ARG A 51 13.77 -1.02 -6.74
CA ARG A 51 14.90 -0.12 -7.03
C ARG A 51 14.48 1.09 -7.87
N GLU A 52 13.63 0.86 -8.86
CA GLU A 52 13.09 1.91 -9.72
C GLU A 52 12.10 2.79 -8.94
N LEU A 53 11.25 2.18 -8.12
CA LEU A 53 10.36 2.92 -7.24
C LEU A 53 11.14 3.84 -6.31
N LEU A 54 12.17 3.31 -5.63
CA LEU A 54 13.01 4.09 -4.73
C LEU A 54 13.74 5.22 -5.46
N SER A 55 14.28 4.99 -6.66
CA SER A 55 14.97 6.05 -7.41
C SER A 55 14.03 7.20 -7.77
N ARG A 56 12.76 6.91 -8.11
CA ARG A 56 11.74 7.92 -8.40
C ARG A 56 11.25 8.66 -7.15
N LEU A 57 11.15 7.98 -6.01
CA LEU A 57 10.73 8.58 -4.74
C LEU A 57 11.82 9.43 -4.08
N ARG A 58 13.10 9.09 -4.32
CA ARG A 58 14.26 9.68 -3.63
C ARG A 58 14.34 11.21 -3.69
N PRO A 59 14.10 11.90 -4.83
CA PRO A 59 14.19 13.37 -4.88
C PRO A 59 13.19 14.05 -3.93
N TYR A 60 11.95 13.56 -3.90
CA TYR A 60 10.88 14.08 -3.06
C TYR A 60 11.09 13.71 -1.59
N HIS A 61 11.56 12.50 -1.32
CA HIS A 61 11.99 12.10 0.03
C HIS A 61 13.08 13.04 0.57
N SER A 62 14.15 13.28 -0.21
CA SER A 62 15.23 14.18 0.20
C SER A 62 14.73 15.60 0.48
N LYS A 63 13.78 16.09 -0.34
CA LYS A 63 13.14 17.39 -0.14
C LYS A 63 12.35 17.45 1.16
N LEU A 64 11.54 16.42 1.44
CA LEU A 64 10.79 16.30 2.70
C LEU A 64 11.71 16.23 3.92
N VAL A 65 12.78 15.43 3.86
CA VAL A 65 13.78 15.34 4.94
C VAL A 65 14.49 16.67 5.18
N GLY A 66 14.84 17.40 4.10
CA GLY A 66 15.44 18.74 4.20
C GLY A 66 14.51 19.73 4.90
N GLU A 67 13.25 19.78 4.48
CA GLU A 67 12.23 20.63 5.12
C GLU A 67 11.99 20.24 6.58
N SER A 68 12.01 18.95 6.94
CA SER A 68 11.88 18.50 8.33
C SER A 68 13.01 18.99 9.23
N TYR A 69 14.23 19.17 8.70
CA TYR A 69 15.34 19.74 9.46
C TYR A 69 15.11 21.23 9.76
N LEU A 70 14.58 21.98 8.78
CA LEU A 70 14.23 23.40 8.92
C LEU A 70 13.01 23.60 9.83
N ALA A 71 12.09 22.64 9.81
CA ALA A 71 10.85 22.64 10.59
C ALA A 71 11.04 22.35 12.09
N ARG A 72 12.27 22.06 12.58
CA ARG A 72 12.53 21.86 14.03
C ARG A 72 12.10 23.04 14.92
N LYS A 73 11.88 24.22 14.33
CA LYS A 73 11.41 25.42 15.02
C LYS A 73 9.88 25.63 14.93
N ARG A 74 9.15 24.73 14.27
CA ARG A 74 7.70 24.86 14.00
C ARG A 74 6.95 23.63 14.55
N PRO A 75 5.67 23.79 14.88
CA PRO A 75 4.82 22.65 15.24
C PRO A 75 4.72 21.63 14.09
N VAL A 76 4.71 20.34 14.41
CA VAL A 76 4.68 19.23 13.42
C VAL A 76 3.43 19.25 12.53
N TYR A 77 2.33 19.85 12.99
CA TYR A 77 1.09 19.97 12.22
C TYR A 77 1.12 21.09 11.18
N GLU A 78 2.13 21.98 11.21
CA GLU A 78 2.27 23.05 10.22
C GLU A 78 2.99 22.54 8.97
N CYS A 79 2.25 22.41 7.87
CA CYS A 79 2.78 21.99 6.58
C CYS A 79 3.13 23.21 5.72
N THR A 80 4.34 23.25 5.16
CA THR A 80 4.74 24.29 4.19
C THR A 80 4.27 23.93 2.78
N ASP A 81 4.11 24.93 1.91
CA ASP A 81 3.79 24.68 0.49
C ASP A 81 4.82 23.76 -0.19
N VAL A 82 6.08 23.91 0.22
CA VAL A 82 7.20 23.10 -0.25
C VAL A 82 7.04 21.62 0.15
N GLN A 83 6.63 21.36 1.40
CA GLN A 83 6.32 20.02 1.90
C GLN A 83 5.07 19.45 1.24
N ALA A 84 4.00 20.23 1.12
CA ALA A 84 2.74 19.82 0.51
C ALA A 84 2.96 19.36 -0.94
N GLU A 85 3.68 20.14 -1.73
CA GLU A 85 3.96 19.79 -3.13
C GLU A 85 4.90 18.57 -3.22
N ALA A 86 5.91 18.47 -2.36
CA ALA A 86 6.79 17.30 -2.33
C ALA A 86 6.03 16.02 -1.96
N ALA A 87 5.13 16.09 -0.98
CA ALA A 87 4.30 14.97 -0.55
C ALA A 87 3.30 14.56 -1.63
N LYS A 88 2.67 15.52 -2.30
CA LYS A 88 1.75 15.28 -3.42
C LYS A 88 2.44 14.50 -4.54
N GLU A 89 3.63 14.94 -4.96
CA GLU A 89 4.37 14.25 -6.02
C GLU A 89 4.89 12.87 -5.58
N PHE A 90 5.32 12.74 -4.32
CA PHE A 90 5.68 11.45 -3.74
C PHE A 90 4.51 10.46 -3.79
N LEU A 91 3.31 10.90 -3.37
CA LEU A 91 2.09 10.10 -3.41
C LEU A 91 1.64 9.78 -4.83
N ARG A 92 1.79 10.72 -5.77
CA ARG A 92 1.49 10.51 -7.20
C ARG A 92 2.35 9.38 -7.77
N ILE A 93 3.64 9.34 -7.44
CA ILE A 93 4.55 8.27 -7.87
C ILE A 93 4.13 6.92 -7.28
N LEU A 94 3.81 6.88 -5.98
CA LEU A 94 3.32 5.65 -5.34
C LEU A 94 2.01 5.15 -5.97
N ARG A 95 1.07 6.06 -6.24
CA ARG A 95 -0.19 5.71 -6.90
C ARG A 95 0.04 5.12 -8.28
N ASN A 96 0.84 5.80 -9.12
CA ASN A 96 1.16 5.32 -10.46
C ASN A 96 1.88 3.96 -10.43
N TYR A 97 2.71 3.73 -9.42
CA TYR A 97 3.34 2.42 -9.21
C TYR A 97 2.30 1.34 -8.90
N LEU A 98 1.38 1.59 -7.96
CA LEU A 98 0.30 0.64 -7.65
C LEU A 98 -0.62 0.39 -8.85
N ASP A 99 -0.99 1.44 -9.58
CA ASP A 99 -1.78 1.32 -10.82
C ASP A 99 -1.03 0.47 -11.86
N SER A 100 0.29 0.59 -11.95
CA SER A 100 1.09 -0.24 -12.86
C SER A 100 1.05 -1.73 -12.53
N LEU A 101 0.96 -2.09 -11.24
CA LEU A 101 0.77 -3.48 -10.81
C LEU A 101 -0.60 -4.03 -11.20
N CYS A 102 -1.61 -3.18 -11.35
CA CYS A 102 -2.98 -3.56 -11.71
C CYS A 102 -3.30 -3.37 -13.21
N SER A 103 -2.33 -2.92 -14.00
CA SER A 103 -2.59 -2.41 -15.36
C SER A 103 -3.13 -3.45 -16.36
N ASN A 104 -2.82 -4.73 -16.17
CA ASN A 104 -3.20 -5.82 -17.08
C ASN A 104 -4.37 -6.67 -16.57
N LEU A 105 -5.12 -6.23 -15.54
CA LEU A 105 -6.25 -6.98 -14.99
C LEU A 105 -7.25 -7.46 -16.06
N ARG A 106 -7.52 -6.62 -17.08
CA ARG A 106 -8.45 -6.97 -18.16
C ARG A 106 -8.04 -8.22 -18.94
N SER A 107 -6.75 -8.39 -19.21
CA SER A 107 -6.22 -9.54 -19.95
C SER A 107 -6.36 -10.87 -19.20
N HIS A 108 -6.59 -10.79 -17.88
CA HIS A 108 -6.75 -11.95 -17.00
C HIS A 108 -8.18 -12.07 -16.47
N THR A 109 -9.14 -11.38 -17.09
CA THR A 109 -10.55 -11.41 -16.72
C THR A 109 -11.36 -12.18 -17.75
N ILE A 110 -12.23 -13.07 -17.29
CA ILE A 110 -13.28 -13.67 -18.11
C ILE A 110 -14.58 -12.90 -17.85
N THR A 111 -15.26 -12.47 -18.91
CA THR A 111 -16.61 -11.91 -18.82
C THR A 111 -17.59 -12.89 -19.42
N ASN A 112 -18.48 -13.43 -18.59
CA ASN A 112 -19.60 -14.26 -19.03
C ASN A 112 -20.81 -13.37 -19.31
N VAL A 113 -21.38 -13.48 -20.50
CA VAL A 113 -22.60 -12.78 -20.92
C VAL A 113 -23.76 -13.75 -20.85
N GLN A 114 -24.65 -13.55 -19.89
CA GLN A 114 -25.82 -14.38 -19.68
C GLN A 114 -26.96 -14.04 -20.66
N SER A 115 -27.92 -14.95 -20.83
CA SER A 115 -29.05 -14.81 -21.77
C SER A 115 -29.99 -13.65 -21.45
N ASN A 116 -29.95 -13.14 -20.21
CA ASN A 116 -30.70 -11.97 -19.75
C ASN A 116 -29.93 -10.65 -19.88
N ASN A 117 -28.82 -10.63 -20.63
CA ASN A 117 -27.90 -9.50 -20.76
C ASN A 117 -27.10 -9.16 -19.49
N ASP A 118 -27.14 -9.97 -18.43
CA ASP A 118 -26.26 -9.80 -17.27
C ASP A 118 -24.83 -10.20 -17.65
N LYS A 119 -23.89 -9.30 -17.34
CA LYS A 119 -22.45 -9.55 -17.51
C LYS A 119 -21.82 -9.81 -16.15
N VAL A 120 -21.15 -10.95 -16.00
CA VAL A 120 -20.36 -11.27 -14.81
C VAL A 120 -18.89 -11.37 -15.22
N SER A 121 -18.07 -10.49 -14.66
CA SER A 121 -16.62 -10.47 -14.88
C SER A 121 -15.91 -11.10 -13.69
N LEU A 122 -15.00 -12.05 -13.97
CA LEU A 122 -14.24 -12.79 -12.96
C LEU A 122 -12.74 -12.73 -13.29
N LEU A 123 -11.94 -12.28 -12.33
CA LEU A 123 -10.48 -12.26 -12.43
C LEU A 123 -9.89 -13.66 -12.18
N LEU A 124 -9.09 -14.15 -13.12
CA LEU A 124 -8.29 -15.36 -12.97
C LEU A 124 -7.00 -15.03 -12.22
N LYS A 125 -7.03 -15.11 -10.87
CA LYS A 125 -5.90 -14.73 -10.01
C LYS A 125 -4.57 -15.39 -10.39
N GLU A 126 -4.54 -16.71 -10.60
CA GLU A 126 -3.30 -17.42 -10.96
C GLU A 126 -2.73 -16.94 -12.31
N SER A 127 -3.60 -16.74 -13.31
CA SER A 127 -3.19 -16.19 -14.61
C SER A 127 -2.60 -14.79 -14.47
N PHE A 128 -3.21 -13.94 -13.63
CA PHE A 128 -2.71 -12.60 -13.34
C PHE A 128 -1.36 -12.64 -12.62
N ILE A 129 -1.19 -13.50 -11.60
CA ILE A 129 0.10 -13.68 -10.90
C ILE A 129 1.18 -14.16 -11.87
N ASP A 130 0.86 -15.11 -12.75
CA ASP A 130 1.83 -15.70 -13.68
C ASP A 130 2.29 -14.73 -14.77
N SER A 131 1.55 -13.64 -14.99
CA SER A 131 1.97 -12.54 -15.88
C SER A 131 3.22 -11.80 -15.38
N PHE A 132 3.53 -11.90 -14.08
CA PHE A 132 4.72 -11.29 -13.49
C PHE A 132 5.94 -12.20 -13.61
N VAL A 133 7.12 -11.58 -13.65
CA VAL A 133 8.39 -12.32 -13.61
C VAL A 133 8.54 -13.10 -12.32
N SER A 134 9.16 -14.29 -12.37
CA SER A 134 9.17 -15.27 -11.26
C SER A 134 9.59 -14.71 -9.90
N ARG A 135 10.54 -13.76 -9.88
CA ARG A 135 11.01 -13.11 -8.65
C ARG A 135 9.98 -12.20 -7.98
N GLU A 136 8.99 -11.71 -8.72
CA GLU A 136 7.96 -10.76 -8.26
C GLU A 136 6.67 -11.48 -7.83
N ARG A 137 6.48 -12.73 -8.31
CA ARG A 137 5.31 -13.55 -7.99
C ARG A 137 5.08 -13.77 -6.47
N PRO A 138 6.10 -13.98 -5.61
CA PRO A 138 5.88 -14.13 -4.18
C PRO A 138 5.16 -12.94 -3.55
N PHE A 139 5.53 -11.71 -3.95
CA PHE A 139 4.81 -10.52 -3.52
C PHE A 139 3.40 -10.50 -4.09
N MET A 140 3.23 -10.77 -5.39
CA MET A 140 1.93 -10.73 -6.04
C MET A 140 0.94 -11.72 -5.43
N LYS A 141 1.39 -12.92 -5.02
CA LYS A 141 0.58 -13.90 -4.28
C LYS A 141 -0.02 -13.28 -3.01
N HIS A 142 0.79 -12.63 -2.19
CA HIS A 142 0.29 -11.95 -0.99
C HIS A 142 -0.58 -10.74 -1.33
N PHE A 143 -0.23 -9.98 -2.37
CA PHE A 143 -0.94 -8.78 -2.78
C PHE A 143 -2.38 -9.08 -3.21
N VAL A 144 -2.60 -10.11 -4.03
CA VAL A 144 -3.95 -10.46 -4.54
C VAL A 144 -4.88 -11.06 -3.48
N ASP A 145 -4.33 -11.45 -2.33
CA ASP A 145 -5.08 -11.97 -1.18
C ASP A 145 -5.42 -10.86 -0.17
N THR A 146 -4.97 -9.62 -0.41
CA THR A 146 -5.35 -8.50 0.43
C THR A 146 -6.80 -8.06 0.19
N GLN A 147 -7.48 -7.67 1.27
CA GLN A 147 -8.84 -7.09 1.18
C GLN A 147 -8.86 -5.84 0.29
N LEU A 148 -7.80 -5.02 0.33
CA LEU A 148 -7.70 -3.81 -0.49
C LEU A 148 -7.65 -4.14 -1.98
N PHE A 149 -6.93 -5.20 -2.36
CA PHE A 149 -6.91 -5.65 -3.75
C PHE A 149 -8.30 -6.13 -4.18
N SER A 150 -8.98 -6.97 -3.38
CA SER A 150 -10.34 -7.44 -3.67
C SER A 150 -11.31 -6.28 -3.93
N VAL A 151 -11.34 -5.28 -3.04
CA VAL A 151 -12.21 -4.10 -3.20
C VAL A 151 -11.87 -3.32 -4.47
N HIS A 152 -10.58 -3.13 -4.77
CA HIS A 152 -10.16 -2.45 -5.99
C HIS A 152 -10.55 -3.24 -7.24
N THR A 153 -10.34 -4.55 -7.26
CA THR A 153 -10.69 -5.39 -8.41
C THR A 153 -12.19 -5.43 -8.64
N ASP A 154 -13.02 -5.54 -7.60
CA ASP A 154 -14.48 -5.55 -7.76
C ASP A 154 -14.96 -4.25 -8.44
N LEU A 155 -14.39 -3.11 -8.05
CA LEU A 155 -14.65 -1.82 -8.69
C LEU A 155 -14.22 -1.84 -10.16
N VAL A 156 -13.01 -2.30 -10.48
CA VAL A 156 -12.50 -2.37 -11.86
C VAL A 156 -13.36 -3.30 -12.73
N LEU A 157 -13.69 -4.49 -12.23
CA LEU A 157 -14.51 -5.47 -12.92
C LEU A 157 -15.93 -4.95 -13.18
N SER A 158 -16.48 -4.11 -12.30
CA SER A 158 -17.78 -3.46 -12.52
C SER A 158 -17.79 -2.53 -13.74
N PHE A 159 -16.64 -1.95 -14.12
CA PHE A 159 -16.53 -1.17 -15.36
C PHE A 159 -16.49 -2.08 -16.58
N PHE A 160 -15.81 -3.22 -16.50
CA PHE A 160 -15.77 -4.19 -17.59
C PHE A 160 -17.13 -4.81 -17.90
N GLN A 161 -18.02 -4.88 -16.93
CA GLN A 161 -19.40 -5.32 -17.12
C GLN A 161 -20.28 -4.28 -17.81
N LYS A 162 -19.88 -3.00 -17.83
CA LYS A 162 -20.62 -1.91 -18.49
C LYS A 162 -20.22 -1.73 -19.95
N GLU A 163 -19.04 -2.24 -20.34
CA GLU A 163 -18.59 -2.36 -21.73
C GLU A 163 -19.25 -3.57 -22.40
#